data_AF-A0A5C3NYG4-F1
#
_entry.id   AF-A0A5C3NYG4-F1
#
_cell.length_a   1.000
_cell.length_b   1.000
_cell.length_c   1.000
_cell.angle_alpha   90.00
_cell.angle_beta   90.00
_cell.angle_gamma   90.00
#
_symmetry.space_group_name_H-M   'P 1'
#
loop_
_entity.id
_entity.type
_entity.pdbx_description
1 polymer ?
#
loop_
_entity_poly.entity_id
_entity_poly.type
_entity_poly.pdbx_seq_one_letter_code
_entity_poly.pdbx_strand_id
1 'polypeptide(L)'
;MQAAFTSRSSSSTTFHVLADNSTVVALIATINSNCTSLLNANSSKIPVAFTGTAKDPLAEQAVQYYRASSVVLTLDGYNNTAALGEDANAKPVPLPTGIDTALLNCLNSTIGQSVPLFDAAFSISAPGIVSLMAVPYAIWCLMDLF
;
A
#
# COMPACT_ATOMS: atom_id res chain seq x y z
N MET A 1 1.37 11.86 5.84
CA MET A 1 1.69 11.21 7.13
C MET A 1 2.72 10.13 6.88
N GLN A 2 3.40 9.67 7.93
CA GLN A 2 4.39 8.61 7.81
C GLN A 2 4.38 7.66 9.02
N ALA A 3 5.01 6.50 8.86
CA ALA A 3 5.27 5.52 9.90
C ALA A 3 6.61 4.83 9.65
N ALA A 4 7.36 4.58 10.73
CA ALA A 4 8.67 3.93 10.68
C ALA A 4 8.58 2.49 11.19
N PHE A 5 9.19 1.56 10.48
CA PHE A 5 9.23 0.13 10.81
C PHE A 5 10.70 -0.32 10.84
N THR A 6 11.20 -0.58 12.04
CA THR A 6 12.58 -0.99 12.26
C THR A 6 12.64 -2.51 12.38
N SER A 7 13.62 -3.12 11.73
CA SER A 7 13.83 -4.57 11.81
C SER A 7 14.25 -5.01 13.22
N ARG A 8 13.71 -6.16 13.64
CA ARG A 8 14.13 -6.89 14.84
C ARG A 8 15.51 -7.52 14.65
N SER A 9 15.82 -8.04 13.47
CA SER A 9 17.06 -8.76 13.20
C SER A 9 18.24 -7.81 12.91
N SER A 10 17.94 -6.62 12.39
CA SER A 10 18.92 -5.62 11.96
C SER A 10 18.47 -4.23 12.36
N SER A 11 18.92 -3.73 13.52
CA SER A 11 18.51 -2.41 14.04
C SER A 11 18.93 -1.22 13.17
N SER A 12 19.83 -1.43 12.22
CA SER A 12 20.22 -0.45 11.19
C SER A 12 19.24 -0.38 10.02
N THR A 13 18.32 -1.32 9.89
CA THR A 13 17.31 -1.35 8.82
C THR A 13 16.01 -0.75 9.33
N THR A 14 15.69 0.45 8.88
CA THR A 14 14.40 1.11 9.12
C THR A 14 13.78 1.46 7.79
N PHE A 15 12.54 1.02 7.61
CA PHE A 15 11.70 1.39 6.47
C PHE A 15 10.68 2.43 6.90
N HIS A 16 10.39 3.41 6.05
CA HIS A 16 9.28 4.32 6.28
C HIS A 16 8.20 4.13 5.23
N VAL A 17 6.96 4.22 5.68
CA VAL A 17 5.79 4.24 4.81
C VAL A 17 5.19 5.62 4.85
N LEU A 18 5.00 6.24 3.69
CA LEU A 18 4.36 7.54 3.57
C LEU A 18 3.10 7.42 2.71
N ALA A 19 2.02 8.01 3.20
CA ALA A 19 0.73 8.12 2.51
C ALA A 19 -0.14 9.21 3.18
N ASP A 20 -1.41 9.32 2.77
CA ASP A 20 -2.41 10.07 3.53
C ASP A 20 -2.63 9.47 4.93
N ASN A 21 -3.24 10.25 5.82
CA ASN A 21 -3.40 9.86 7.23
C ASN A 21 -4.19 8.56 7.41
N SER A 22 -5.32 8.42 6.72
CA SER A 22 -6.18 7.25 6.87
C SER A 22 -5.50 5.98 6.38
N THR A 23 -4.77 6.06 5.27
CA THR A 23 -3.99 4.96 4.72
C THR A 23 -2.85 4.56 5.63
N VAL A 24 -2.08 5.51 6.19
CA VAL A 24 -1.00 5.17 7.13
C VAL A 24 -1.55 4.51 8.40
N VAL A 25 -2.68 4.98 8.96
CA VAL A 25 -3.31 4.34 10.13
C VAL A 25 -3.67 2.88 9.83
N ALA A 26 -4.31 2.62 8.69
CA ALA A 26 -4.69 1.27 8.29
C ALA A 26 -3.47 0.37 8.04
N LEU A 27 -2.43 0.91 7.39
CA LEU A 27 -1.20 0.18 7.12
C LEU A 27 -0.43 -0.13 8.40
N ILE A 28 -0.37 0.79 9.37
CA ILE A 28 0.25 0.50 10.67
C ILE A 28 -0.40 -0.71 11.33
N ALA A 29 -1.73 -0.76 11.38
CA ALA A 29 -2.44 -1.88 11.99
C ALA A 29 -2.13 -3.20 11.27
N THR A 30 -2.18 -3.19 9.94
CA THR A 30 -2.00 -4.40 9.12
C THR A 30 -0.55 -4.87 9.05
N ILE A 31 0.42 -3.96 9.02
CA ILE A 31 1.85 -4.29 9.08
C ILE A 31 2.21 -4.81 10.46
N ASN A 32 1.71 -4.20 11.53
CA ASN A 32 1.99 -4.66 12.89
C ASN A 32 1.39 -6.05 13.16
N SER A 33 0.31 -6.46 12.48
CA SER A 33 -0.26 -7.80 12.63
C SER A 33 0.42 -8.85 11.74
N ASN A 34 0.77 -8.52 10.50
CA ASN A 34 1.35 -9.48 9.55
C ASN A 34 2.88 -9.63 9.71
N CYS A 35 3.57 -8.55 10.07
CA CYS A 35 5.04 -8.52 10.17
C CYS A 35 5.55 -8.51 11.62
N THR A 36 4.71 -8.79 12.63
CA THR A 36 5.06 -8.63 14.06
C THR A 36 6.38 -9.30 14.45
N SER A 37 6.65 -10.50 13.94
CA SER A 37 7.86 -11.31 14.20
C SER A 37 9.14 -10.75 13.56
N LEU A 38 9.01 -9.75 12.69
CA LEU A 38 10.12 -9.06 12.03
C LEU A 38 10.33 -7.62 12.54
N LEU A 39 9.34 -7.06 13.26
CA LEU A 39 9.37 -5.68 13.75
C LEU A 39 9.99 -5.53 15.14
N ASN A 40 10.90 -4.57 15.30
CA ASN A 40 11.40 -4.12 16.59
C ASN A 40 10.30 -3.37 17.37
N ALA A 41 10.40 -3.33 18.70
CA ALA A 41 9.55 -2.55 19.59
C ALA A 41 9.51 -1.05 19.24
N ASN A 42 10.59 -0.51 18.66
CA ASN A 42 10.69 0.88 18.22
C ASN A 42 9.83 1.22 16.96
N SER A 43 9.19 0.22 16.34
CA SER A 43 8.34 0.44 15.17
C SER A 43 7.05 1.17 15.52
N SER A 44 6.65 2.11 14.67
CA SER A 44 5.49 2.98 14.85
C SER A 44 4.20 2.21 15.12
N LYS A 45 3.42 2.75 16.05
CA LYS A 45 2.07 2.29 16.42
C LYS A 45 0.99 3.33 16.10
N ILE A 46 1.40 4.56 15.80
CA ILE A 46 0.56 5.68 15.41
C ILE A 46 1.25 6.43 14.26
N PRO A 47 0.47 7.06 13.36
CA PRO A 47 1.05 7.89 12.30
C PRO A 47 1.70 9.13 12.89
N VAL A 48 2.78 9.58 12.26
CA VAL A 48 3.40 10.87 12.55
C VAL A 48 3.30 11.79 11.34
N ALA A 49 3.29 13.10 11.58
CA ALA A 49 3.28 14.08 10.50
C ALA A 49 4.58 13.98 9.69
N PHE A 50 4.45 14.11 8.37
CA PHE A 50 5.60 14.32 7.49
C PHE A 50 5.78 15.83 7.34
N THR A 51 6.95 16.34 7.67
CA THR A 51 7.24 17.79 7.75
C THR A 51 8.30 18.25 6.75
N GLY A 52 8.93 17.32 6.03
CA GLY A 52 10.05 17.62 5.12
C GLY A 52 11.33 18.05 5.85
N THR A 53 11.51 17.65 7.11
CA THR A 53 12.72 17.97 7.88
C THR A 53 13.81 16.93 7.63
N ALA A 54 15.04 17.20 8.09
CA ALA A 54 16.18 16.27 7.93
C ALA A 54 15.99 14.88 8.57
N LYS A 55 14.92 14.67 9.36
CA LYS A 55 14.56 13.37 9.95
C LYS A 55 13.54 12.60 9.12
N ASP A 56 12.91 13.28 8.17
CA ASP A 56 11.93 12.68 7.28
C ASP A 56 12.65 12.04 6.09
N PRO A 57 12.11 10.94 5.53
CA PRO A 57 12.75 10.24 4.44
C PRO A 57 12.75 11.10 3.16
N LEU A 58 13.85 10.98 2.42
CA LEU A 58 14.12 11.73 1.19
C LEU A 58 13.60 11.00 -0.05
N ALA A 59 13.50 11.70 -1.18
CA ALA A 59 12.97 11.13 -2.42
C ALA A 59 13.88 10.01 -2.98
N GLU A 60 15.20 10.19 -2.88
CA GLU A 60 16.22 9.20 -3.26
C GLU A 60 16.21 7.94 -2.39
N GLN A 61 15.50 7.97 -1.25
CA GLN A 61 15.32 6.81 -0.37
C GLN A 61 14.13 5.95 -0.77
N ALA A 62 13.35 6.32 -1.80
CA ALA A 62 12.21 5.55 -2.25
C ALA A 62 12.64 4.20 -2.84
N VAL A 63 12.16 3.13 -2.21
CA VAL A 63 12.37 1.74 -2.65
C VAL A 63 11.27 1.32 -3.61
N GLN A 64 10.01 1.61 -3.27
CA GLN A 64 8.86 1.18 -4.06
C GLN A 64 7.69 2.14 -3.87
N TYR A 65 7.02 2.46 -4.98
CA TYR A 65 5.74 3.14 -5.01
C TYR A 65 4.61 2.13 -5.21
N TYR A 66 3.51 2.30 -4.50
CA TYR A 66 2.32 1.47 -4.58
C TYR A 66 1.14 2.32 -5.01
N ARG A 67 0.23 1.70 -5.80
CA ARG A 67 -1.05 2.28 -6.26
C ARG A 67 -0.93 3.70 -6.80
N ALA A 68 -0.57 3.84 -8.08
CA ALA A 68 -0.45 5.13 -8.74
C ALA A 68 0.39 6.16 -7.92
N SER A 69 1.40 5.66 -7.21
CA SER A 69 2.29 6.45 -6.35
C SER A 69 1.60 7.15 -5.17
N SER A 70 0.45 6.65 -4.69
CA SER A 70 -0.24 7.19 -3.51
C SER A 70 0.37 6.73 -2.17
N VAL A 71 1.13 5.63 -2.20
CA VAL A 71 1.89 5.13 -1.04
C VAL A 71 3.32 4.88 -1.49
N VAL A 72 4.28 5.29 -0.66
CA VAL A 72 5.70 5.02 -0.90
C VAL A 72 6.33 4.34 0.29
N LEU A 73 7.15 3.33 0.00
CA LEU A 73 8.05 2.67 0.94
C LEU A 73 9.46 3.21 0.70
N THR A 74 10.07 3.76 1.74
CA THR A 74 11.45 4.25 1.72
C THR A 74 12.32 3.43 2.67
N LEU A 75 13.63 3.48 2.46
CA LEU A 75 14.63 2.81 3.29
C LEU A 75 15.67 3.84 3.76
N ASP A 76 15.89 3.90 5.07
CA ASP A 76 16.92 4.76 5.64
C ASP A 76 18.31 4.40 5.11
N GLY A 77 19.06 5.42 4.72
CA GLY A 77 20.41 5.28 4.17
C GLY A 77 20.48 4.79 2.71
N TYR A 78 19.36 4.50 2.07
CA TYR A 78 19.34 4.25 0.63
C TYR A 78 19.58 5.56 -0.14
N ASN A 79 20.39 5.49 -1.19
CA ASN A 79 20.75 6.67 -1.98
C ASN A 79 20.63 6.36 -3.47
N ASN A 80 19.44 6.56 -4.01
CA ASN A 80 19.14 6.42 -5.43
C ASN A 80 19.13 7.80 -6.11
N THR A 81 20.30 8.39 -6.31
CA THR A 81 20.42 9.69 -7.01
C THR A 81 19.82 9.67 -8.42
N ALA A 82 19.73 8.50 -9.06
CA ALA A 82 19.05 8.33 -10.34
C ALA A 82 17.55 8.71 -10.29
N ALA A 83 16.92 8.65 -9.11
CA ALA A 83 15.51 9.06 -8.93
C ALA A 83 15.31 10.59 -8.95
N LEU A 84 16.38 11.38 -8.86
CA LEU A 84 16.32 12.85 -8.86
C LEU A 84 16.57 13.46 -10.25
N GLY A 85 17.02 12.64 -11.21
CA GLY A 85 17.29 13.09 -12.58
C GLY A 85 16.03 13.13 -13.45
N GLU A 86 16.08 13.88 -14.54
CA GLU A 86 15.03 13.90 -15.57
C GLU A 86 15.13 12.71 -16.55
N ASP A 87 16.20 11.92 -16.43
CA ASP A 87 16.48 10.78 -17.27
C ASP A 87 15.54 9.60 -16.97
N ALA A 88 14.45 9.50 -17.74
CA ALA A 88 13.48 8.39 -17.62
C ALA A 88 14.11 6.99 -17.84
N ASN A 89 15.31 6.92 -18.41
CA ASN A 89 16.04 5.67 -18.66
C ASN A 89 17.08 5.36 -17.57
N ALA A 90 17.22 6.22 -16.55
CA ALA A 90 18.17 6.00 -15.48
C ALA A 90 17.83 4.72 -14.72
N LYS A 91 18.81 3.83 -14.56
CA LYS A 91 18.61 2.58 -13.85
C LYS A 91 18.64 2.86 -12.33
N PRO A 92 17.68 2.34 -11.55
CA PRO A 92 17.72 2.44 -10.10
C PRO A 92 19.01 1.84 -9.53
N VAL A 93 19.60 2.52 -8.56
CA VAL A 93 20.73 2.00 -7.79
C VAL A 93 20.31 0.69 -7.09
N PRO A 94 21.15 -0.36 -7.07
CA PRO A 94 20.82 -1.56 -6.32
C PRO A 94 20.61 -1.27 -4.83
N LEU A 95 19.73 -2.04 -4.18
CA LEU A 95 19.53 -1.92 -2.73
C LEU A 95 20.83 -2.24 -1.97
N PRO A 96 21.09 -1.58 -0.83
CA PRO A 96 22.29 -1.84 -0.03
C PRO A 96 22.37 -3.29 0.46
N THR A 97 23.57 -3.85 0.53
CA THR A 97 23.80 -5.16 1.13
C THR A 97 23.67 -5.08 2.65
N GLY A 98 23.09 -6.11 3.28
CA GLY A 98 22.94 -6.17 4.74
C GLY A 98 21.65 -5.57 5.31
N ILE A 99 20.67 -5.27 4.44
CA ILE A 99 19.32 -4.93 4.86
C ILE A 99 18.51 -6.18 5.22
N ASP A 100 17.51 -6.02 6.08
CA ASP A 100 16.55 -7.08 6.37
C ASP A 100 15.57 -7.29 5.20
N THR A 101 15.91 -8.23 4.31
CA THR A 101 15.07 -8.59 3.16
C THR A 101 13.79 -9.31 3.56
N ALA A 102 13.75 -9.98 4.73
CA ALA A 102 12.54 -10.65 5.19
C ALA A 102 11.48 -9.60 5.59
N LEU A 103 11.90 -8.56 6.31
CA LEU A 103 11.03 -7.43 6.62
C LEU A 103 10.61 -6.69 5.34
N LEU A 104 11.54 -6.42 4.43
CA LEU A 104 11.22 -5.78 3.14
C LEU A 104 10.13 -6.55 2.37
N ASN A 105 10.28 -7.88 2.26
CA ASN A 105 9.30 -8.72 1.59
C ASN A 105 7.94 -8.71 2.30
N CYS A 106 7.93 -8.76 3.63
CA CYS A 106 6.70 -8.68 4.41
C CYS A 106 5.97 -7.35 4.19
N LEU A 107 6.70 -6.23 4.24
CA LEU A 107 6.16 -4.90 3.99
C LEU A 107 5.62 -4.78 2.56
N ASN A 108 6.39 -5.20 1.56
CA ASN A 108 6.01 -5.13 0.16
C ASN A 108 4.74 -5.93 -0.13
N SER A 109 4.66 -7.17 0.37
CA SER A 109 3.47 -8.01 0.21
C SER A 109 2.26 -7.43 0.94
N THR A 110 2.44 -6.98 2.19
CA THR A 110 1.35 -6.46 3.02
C THR A 110 0.78 -5.17 2.44
N ILE A 111 1.62 -4.22 2.04
CA ILE A 111 1.19 -2.95 1.45
C ILE A 111 0.54 -3.21 0.09
N GLY A 112 1.13 -4.09 -0.74
CA GLY A 112 0.58 -4.45 -2.05
C GLY A 112 -0.83 -5.04 -1.98
N GLN A 113 -1.14 -5.81 -0.94
CA GLN A 113 -2.48 -6.38 -0.73
C GLN A 113 -3.44 -5.40 -0.06
N SER A 114 -2.95 -4.53 0.82
CA SER A 114 -3.77 -3.67 1.68
C SER A 114 -4.21 -2.37 1.00
N VAL A 115 -3.62 -2.02 -0.15
CA VAL A 115 -3.92 -0.79 -0.88
C VAL A 115 -4.47 -1.15 -2.27
N PRO A 116 -5.72 -1.63 -2.38
CA PRO A 116 -6.28 -2.12 -3.63
C PRO A 116 -6.39 -1.01 -4.68
N LEU A 117 -6.06 -1.37 -5.93
CA LEU A 117 -6.44 -0.61 -7.11
C LEU A 117 -7.96 -0.71 -7.24
N PHE A 118 -8.68 0.31 -6.77
CA PHE A 118 -10.05 0.50 -7.24
C PHE A 118 -9.95 0.82 -8.72
N ASP A 119 -10.27 -0.14 -9.58
CA ASP A 119 -10.56 0.14 -10.98
C ASP A 119 -11.75 1.11 -10.98
N ALA A 120 -11.51 2.32 -11.46
CA ALA A 120 -12.52 3.37 -11.51
C ALA A 120 -13.49 3.10 -12.65
N ALA A 121 -14.29 2.05 -12.53
CA ALA A 121 -15.63 1.89 -13.09
C ALA A 121 -16.12 0.47 -12.79
N PHE A 122 -16.67 0.24 -11.59
CA PHE A 122 -17.80 -0.67 -11.55
C PHE A 122 -18.95 0.07 -12.25
N SER A 123 -18.98 0.01 -13.58
CA SER A 123 -20.20 0.31 -14.32
C SER A 123 -21.16 -0.78 -13.87
N ILE A 124 -22.00 -0.45 -12.88
CA ILE A 124 -23.22 -1.20 -12.65
C ILE A 124 -23.99 -1.01 -13.96
N SER A 125 -23.82 -1.94 -14.90
CA SER A 125 -24.81 -2.13 -15.95
C SER A 125 -26.09 -2.41 -15.17
N ALA A 126 -26.93 -1.39 -15.05
CA ALA A 126 -28.29 -1.58 -14.58
C ALA A 126 -28.83 -2.76 -15.40
N PRO A 127 -29.24 -3.87 -14.77
CA PRO A 127 -29.83 -4.96 -15.53
C PRO A 127 -30.97 -4.32 -16.32
N GLY A 128 -30.89 -4.43 -17.65
CA GLY A 128 -31.82 -3.78 -18.54
C GLY A 128 -33.26 -4.02 -18.08
N ILE A 129 -34.11 -3.02 -18.27
CA ILE A 129 -35.55 -2.96 -17.95
C ILE A 129 -36.34 -4.23 -18.35
N VAL A 130 -35.77 -5.12 -19.16
CA VAL A 130 -36.28 -6.44 -19.52
C VAL A 130 -36.58 -7.34 -18.30
N SER A 131 -35.92 -7.15 -17.15
CA SER A 131 -36.17 -7.99 -15.96
C SER A 131 -37.45 -7.65 -15.20
N LEU A 132 -38.11 -6.52 -15.47
CA LEU A 132 -39.34 -6.13 -14.76
C LEU A 132 -40.62 -6.72 -15.36
N MET A 133 -40.57 -7.24 -16.59
CA MET A 133 -41.74 -7.86 -17.24
C MET A 133 -41.79 -9.39 -17.06
N ALA A 134 -40.66 -10.02 -16.75
CA ALA A 134 -40.60 -11.47 -16.51
C ALA A 134 -41.26 -11.88 -15.17
N VAL A 135 -41.19 -11.02 -14.16
CA VAL A 135 -41.77 -11.27 -12.83
C VAL A 135 -43.31 -11.27 -12.85
N PRO A 136 -44.01 -10.25 -13.39
CA PRO A 136 -45.46 -10.28 -13.47
C PRO A 136 -45.98 -11.37 -14.42
N TYR A 137 -45.26 -11.70 -15.50
CA TYR A 137 -45.63 -12.80 -16.40
C TYR A 137 -45.52 -14.17 -15.73
N ALA A 138 -44.45 -14.42 -14.96
CA ALA A 138 -44.31 -15.66 -14.21
C ALA A 138 -45.37 -15.79 -13.10
N ILE A 139 -45.74 -14.68 -12.44
CA ILE A 139 -46.82 -14.66 -11.45
C ILE A 139 -48.18 -14.92 -12.11
N TRP A 140 -48.43 -14.35 -13.30
CA TRP A 140 -49.65 -14.63 -14.07
C TRP A 140 -49.75 -16.12 -14.42
N CYS A 141 -48.69 -16.73 -14.98
CA CYS A 141 -48.69 -18.15 -15.32
C CYS A 141 -48.88 -19.08 -14.10
N LEU A 142 -48.46 -18.66 -12.91
CA LEU A 142 -48.62 -19.43 -11.67
C LEU A 142 -50.05 -19.38 -11.13
N MET A 143 -50.79 -18.29 -11.42
CA MET A 143 -52.20 -18.15 -11.03
C MET A 143 -53.16 -18.89 -11.98
N ASP A 144 -52.74 -19.19 -13.21
CA ASP A 144 -53.51 -20.02 -14.16
C ASP A 144 -53.33 -21.54 -13.93
N LEU A 145 -52.47 -21.95 -12.99
CA LEU A 145 -52.16 -23.36 -12.68
C LEU A 145 -52.82 -23.87 -11.38
N PHE A 146 -53.67 -23.05 -10.74
CA PHE A 146 -54.48 -23.41 -9.56
C PHE A 146 -55.95 -23.12 -9.83
#